data_AF-A0A1Y1I459-F1
#
_entry.id   AF-A0A1Y1I459-F1
#
_cell.length_a   1.000
_cell.length_b   1.000
_cell.length_c   1.000
_cell.angle_alpha   90.00
_cell.angle_beta   90.00
_cell.angle_gamma   90.00
#
_symmetry.space_group_name_H-M   'P 1'
#
loop_
_entity.id
_entity.type
_entity.pdbx_description
1 polymer ?
#
loop_
_entity_poly.entity_id
_entity_poly.type
_entity_poly.pdbx_seq_one_letter_code
_entity_poly.pdbx_strand_id
1 'polypeptide(L)'
;MVQREHDDNDTITVSSTEHEKRCGMCLKVRRLREFQPQRSSPDGVHYWCRGCAAQLSRARRGLAAGVVAGQAHCPCCGEVKDRALFGLESRQRSGLQKICRACVAEDYQTRPNVTGRSERKWPVWAQERRPMVITLRRKEGLWVPTEKVCLTCGELKSAGEYFSDPTKMDGLRQYCKPCWCRKHSVHPSRRVKRPKHPEAPVIPSVMMDEVRAAFRWLVGDEQKMPDAARRETERQKSLQSTSRGAE
;
A
#
# COMPACT_ATOMS: atom_id res chain seq x y z
N MET A 1 5.31 36.50 47.31
CA MET A 1 4.10 36.32 46.49
C MET A 1 4.42 36.82 45.09
N VAL A 2 4.74 35.92 44.16
CA VAL A 2 5.10 36.28 42.78
C VAL A 2 3.89 35.94 41.92
N GLN A 3 3.19 36.96 41.45
CA GLN A 3 2.05 36.83 40.54
C GLN A 3 2.61 36.35 39.19
N ARG A 4 2.25 35.12 38.79
CA ARG A 4 2.50 34.60 37.44
C ARG A 4 1.36 35.05 36.55
N GLU A 5 1.61 36.13 35.82
CA GLU A 5 0.76 36.57 34.72
C GLU A 5 0.72 35.44 33.67
N HIS A 6 -0.49 34.94 33.40
CA HIS A 6 -0.72 33.99 32.32
C HIS A 6 -0.80 34.81 31.04
N ASP A 7 0.24 34.74 30.21
CA ASP A 7 0.24 35.30 28.88
C ASP A 7 -0.90 34.65 28.08
N ASP A 8 -1.89 35.48 27.76
CA ASP A 8 -3.01 35.15 26.89
C ASP A 8 -2.45 34.67 25.54
N ASN A 9 -2.61 33.37 25.30
CA ASN A 9 -2.23 32.70 24.07
C ASN A 9 -3.10 33.26 22.93
N ASP A 10 -2.54 34.24 22.23
CA ASP A 10 -3.09 34.90 21.05
C ASP A 10 -3.72 33.87 20.12
N THR A 11 -5.04 33.81 20.17
CA THR A 11 -5.84 32.97 19.30
C THR A 11 -5.72 33.59 17.92
N ILE A 12 -4.79 33.07 17.10
CA ILE A 12 -4.67 33.43 15.69
C ILE A 12 -5.96 33.01 15.00
N THR A 13 -6.93 33.92 14.99
CA THR A 13 -8.14 33.85 14.16
C THR A 13 -7.68 34.05 12.73
N VAL A 14 -7.15 32.98 12.11
CA VAL A 14 -6.92 32.93 10.67
C VAL A 14 -8.28 33.20 10.04
N SER A 15 -8.48 34.43 9.56
CA SER A 15 -9.66 34.85 8.83
C SER A 15 -9.75 33.94 7.61
N SER A 16 -10.61 32.92 7.75
CA SER A 16 -10.79 31.78 6.87
C SER A 16 -11.29 32.26 5.52
N THR A 17 -10.35 32.72 4.69
CA THR A 17 -10.58 32.88 3.26
C THR A 17 -11.00 31.52 2.74
N GLU A 18 -12.10 31.52 2.01
CA GLU A 18 -12.87 30.34 1.68
C GLU A 18 -12.03 29.42 0.80
N HIS A 19 -11.36 28.44 1.41
CA HIS A 19 -10.52 27.51 0.66
C HIS A 19 -11.44 26.71 -0.28
N GLU A 20 -11.21 26.85 -1.57
CA GLU A 20 -11.94 26.16 -2.61
C GLU A 20 -11.10 25.01 -3.18
N LYS A 21 -11.77 23.94 -3.60
CA LYS A 21 -11.14 22.78 -4.23
C LYS A 21 -12.01 22.30 -5.40
N ARG A 22 -11.36 21.92 -6.49
CA ARG A 22 -12.03 21.30 -7.64
C ARG A 22 -12.33 19.83 -7.35
N CYS A 23 -13.60 19.44 -7.44
CA CYS A 23 -14.00 18.04 -7.29
C CYS A 23 -13.50 17.20 -8.48
N GLY A 24 -12.78 16.12 -8.22
CA GLY A 24 -12.25 15.27 -9.28
C GLY A 24 -13.24 14.42 -10.07
N MET A 25 -14.51 14.37 -9.65
CA MET A 25 -15.57 13.61 -10.33
C MET A 25 -16.47 14.50 -11.18
N CYS A 26 -17.00 15.59 -10.63
CA CYS A 26 -17.86 16.52 -11.35
C CYS A 26 -17.15 17.77 -11.88
N LEU A 27 -15.84 17.94 -11.60
CA LEU A 27 -14.97 19.04 -12.03
C LEU A 27 -15.40 20.46 -11.58
N LYS A 28 -16.45 20.57 -10.77
CA LYS A 28 -16.91 21.84 -10.17
C LYS A 28 -15.99 22.25 -9.01
N VAL A 29 -15.71 23.54 -8.93
CA VAL A 29 -15.03 24.15 -7.77
C VAL A 29 -16.05 24.27 -6.63
N ARG A 30 -15.70 23.75 -5.46
CA ARG A 30 -16.56 23.71 -4.27
C ARG A 30 -15.76 24.16 -3.06
N ARG A 31 -16.44 24.64 -2.03
CA ARG A 31 -15.82 24.98 -0.74
C ARG A 31 -15.28 23.72 -0.05
N LEU A 32 -14.16 23.79 0.68
CA LEU A 32 -13.58 22.64 1.38
C LEU A 32 -14.57 21.90 2.30
N ARG A 33 -15.52 22.61 2.93
CA ARG A 33 -16.58 22.01 3.76
C ARG A 33 -17.52 21.07 3.00
N GLU A 34 -17.63 21.22 1.68
CA GLU A 34 -18.40 20.33 0.80
C GLU A 34 -17.66 19.02 0.50
N PHE A 35 -16.44 18.84 0.99
CA PHE A 35 -15.70 17.58 0.91
C PHE A 35 -15.80 16.83 2.24
N GLN A 36 -15.54 15.53 2.21
CA GLN A 36 -15.40 14.74 3.44
C GLN A 36 -13.98 14.90 4.00
N PRO A 37 -13.79 14.94 5.33
CA PRO A 37 -12.46 14.98 5.92
C PRO A 37 -11.70 13.68 5.62
N GLN A 38 -10.44 13.79 5.23
CA GLN A 38 -9.55 12.66 4.94
C GLN A 38 -8.16 12.93 5.49
N ARG A 39 -7.82 12.28 6.60
CA ARG A 39 -6.54 12.47 7.32
C ARG A 39 -5.29 12.10 6.52
N SER A 40 -5.44 11.24 5.51
CA SER A 40 -4.31 10.82 4.65
C SER A 40 -4.06 11.76 3.47
N SER A 41 -4.92 12.76 3.26
CA SER A 41 -4.79 13.74 2.18
C SER A 41 -3.94 14.92 2.67
N PRO A 42 -3.01 15.47 1.85
CA PRO A 42 -2.24 16.66 2.22
C PRO A 42 -3.12 17.84 2.67
N ASP A 43 -4.28 18.02 2.03
CA ASP A 43 -5.22 19.11 2.33
C ASP A 43 -6.22 18.75 3.45
N GLY A 44 -6.10 17.56 4.06
CA GLY A 44 -7.05 17.07 5.06
C GLY A 44 -8.46 16.76 4.56
N VAL A 45 -8.72 16.86 3.25
CA VAL A 45 -10.02 16.60 2.62
C VAL A 45 -9.96 15.60 1.47
N HIS A 46 -11.08 14.92 1.21
CA HIS A 46 -11.27 13.96 0.13
C HIS A 46 -11.15 14.61 -1.26
N TYR A 47 -10.82 13.82 -2.29
CA TYR A 47 -10.65 14.31 -3.67
C TYR A 47 -11.99 14.61 -4.39
N TRP A 48 -13.09 14.01 -3.91
CA TRP A 48 -14.44 14.22 -4.43
C TRP A 48 -15.33 14.93 -3.41
N CYS A 49 -16.22 15.80 -3.90
CA CYS A 49 -17.22 16.44 -3.06
C CYS A 49 -18.21 15.42 -2.47
N ARG A 50 -18.87 15.78 -1.37
CA ARG A 50 -19.83 14.96 -0.64
C ARG A 50 -20.95 14.42 -1.54
N GLY A 51 -21.46 15.24 -2.46
CA GLY A 51 -22.49 14.82 -3.42
C GLY A 51 -22.03 13.68 -4.33
N CYS A 52 -20.86 13.83 -4.96
CA CYS A 52 -20.26 12.79 -5.81
C CYS A 52 -19.91 11.52 -5.01
N ALA A 53 -19.35 11.67 -3.81
CA ALA A 53 -19.04 10.54 -2.93
C ALA A 53 -20.32 9.78 -2.50
N ALA A 54 -21.41 10.50 -2.21
CA ALA A 54 -22.70 9.91 -1.89
C ALA A 54 -23.32 9.19 -3.09
N GLN A 55 -23.25 9.77 -4.28
CA GLN A 55 -23.73 9.15 -5.52
C GLN A 55 -22.98 7.84 -5.80
N LEU A 56 -21.65 7.84 -5.68
CA LEU A 56 -20.85 6.63 -5.87
C LEU A 56 -21.16 5.57 -4.81
N SER A 57 -21.39 5.99 -3.57
CA SER A 57 -21.77 5.08 -2.49
C SER A 57 -23.15 4.44 -2.73
N ARG A 58 -24.13 5.21 -3.24
CA ARG A 58 -25.45 4.69 -3.65
C ARG A 58 -25.32 3.72 -4.82
N ALA A 59 -24.56 4.07 -5.85
CA ALA A 59 -24.32 3.18 -7.00
C ALA A 59 -23.70 1.85 -6.56
N ARG A 60 -22.69 1.88 -5.67
CA ARG A 60 -22.08 0.66 -5.11
C ARG A 60 -23.05 -0.17 -4.27
N ARG A 61 -23.92 0.47 -3.48
CA ARG A 61 -24.97 -0.25 -2.72
C ARG A 61 -26.02 -0.87 -3.64
N GLY A 62 -26.41 -0.16 -4.70
CA GLY A 62 -27.34 -0.69 -5.70
C GLY A 62 -26.78 -1.94 -6.39
N LEU A 63 -25.51 -1.92 -6.77
CA LEU A 63 -24.83 -3.10 -7.32
C LEU A 63 -24.77 -4.27 -6.33
N ALA A 64 -24.67 -4.01 -5.04
CA ALA A 64 -24.66 -5.06 -4.01
C ALA A 64 -26.05 -5.62 -3.69
N ALA A 65 -27.11 -4.82 -3.82
CA ALA A 65 -28.47 -5.23 -3.49
C ALA A 65 -29.01 -6.35 -4.40
N GLY A 66 -28.48 -6.49 -5.62
CA GLY A 66 -28.84 -7.56 -6.55
C GLY A 66 -27.98 -8.82 -6.47
N VAL A 67 -27.03 -8.91 -5.54
CA VAL A 67 -26.11 -10.05 -5.45
C VAL A 67 -26.72 -11.16 -4.60
N VAL A 68 -26.98 -12.31 -5.21
CA VAL A 68 -27.51 -13.50 -4.53
C VAL A 68 -26.48 -14.04 -3.52
N ALA A 69 -26.95 -14.65 -2.43
CA ALA A 69 -26.07 -15.34 -1.49
C ALA A 69 -25.18 -16.36 -2.24
N GLY A 70 -23.88 -16.35 -1.95
CA GLY A 70 -22.90 -17.16 -2.69
C GLY A 70 -22.23 -16.44 -3.87
N GLN A 71 -22.72 -15.28 -4.29
CA GLN A 71 -22.10 -14.47 -5.33
C GLN A 71 -21.40 -13.22 -4.77
N ALA A 72 -20.58 -12.59 -5.61
CA ALA A 72 -19.89 -11.33 -5.36
C ALA A 72 -19.66 -10.57 -6.67
N HIS A 73 -19.80 -9.25 -6.63
CA HIS A 73 -19.54 -8.37 -7.76
C HIS A 73 -18.05 -8.00 -7.84
N CYS A 74 -17.42 -8.20 -9.00
CA CYS A 74 -16.04 -7.78 -9.23
C CYS A 74 -15.98 -6.32 -9.72
N PRO A 75 -15.37 -5.37 -8.99
CA PRO A 75 -15.27 -3.98 -9.40
C PRO A 75 -14.29 -3.73 -10.56
N CYS A 76 -13.51 -4.75 -10.96
CA CYS A 76 -12.57 -4.64 -12.08
C CYS A 76 -13.26 -4.94 -13.42
N CYS A 77 -13.97 -6.06 -13.54
CA CYS A 77 -14.70 -6.42 -14.76
C CYS A 77 -16.19 -6.05 -14.76
N GLY A 78 -16.78 -5.71 -13.61
CA GLY A 78 -18.20 -5.33 -13.47
C GLY A 78 -19.17 -6.52 -13.38
N GLU A 79 -18.67 -7.76 -13.48
CA GLU A 79 -19.51 -8.96 -13.48
C GLU A 79 -19.81 -9.45 -12.05
N VAL A 80 -21.01 -10.02 -11.87
CA VAL A 80 -21.38 -10.78 -10.66
C VAL A 80 -20.96 -12.23 -10.87
N LYS A 81 -20.07 -12.72 -10.00
CA LYS A 81 -19.46 -14.06 -10.08
C LYS A 81 -19.69 -14.85 -8.81
N ASP A 82 -19.56 -16.16 -8.88
CA ASP A 82 -19.53 -17.00 -7.69
C ASP A 82 -18.35 -16.62 -6.77
N ARG A 83 -18.55 -16.66 -5.45
CA ARG A 83 -17.52 -16.39 -4.45
C ARG A 83 -16.30 -17.30 -4.58
N ALA A 84 -16.46 -18.52 -5.10
CA ALA A 84 -15.36 -19.44 -5.37
C ALA A 84 -14.36 -18.88 -6.42
N LEU A 85 -14.81 -17.97 -7.29
CA LEU A 85 -13.97 -17.29 -8.28
C LEU A 85 -13.18 -16.11 -7.69
N PHE A 86 -13.28 -15.85 -6.38
CA PHE A 86 -12.49 -14.86 -5.67
C PHE A 86 -11.39 -15.54 -4.85
N GLY A 87 -10.27 -14.87 -4.65
CA GLY A 87 -9.20 -15.35 -3.77
C GLY A 87 -9.64 -15.28 -2.30
N LEU A 88 -9.13 -16.17 -1.45
CA LEU A 88 -9.29 -16.04 0.00
C LEU A 88 -8.29 -15.00 0.53
N GLU A 89 -8.74 -14.12 1.42
CA GLU A 89 -7.91 -13.06 2.02
C GLU A 89 -8.29 -12.88 3.50
N SER A 90 -7.44 -13.38 4.41
CA SER A 90 -7.72 -13.40 5.85
C SER A 90 -7.82 -12.02 6.49
N ARG A 91 -7.23 -10.99 5.87
CA ARG A 91 -7.28 -9.61 6.36
C ARG A 91 -8.59 -8.88 6.04
N GLN A 92 -9.41 -9.41 5.14
CA GLN A 92 -10.70 -8.80 4.79
C GLN A 92 -11.79 -9.36 5.69
N ARG A 93 -12.73 -8.50 6.13
CA ARG A 93 -13.89 -8.92 6.92
C ARG A 93 -14.75 -9.98 6.19
N SER A 94 -14.77 -9.96 4.86
CA SER A 94 -15.47 -10.94 4.03
C SER A 94 -14.72 -12.27 3.88
N GLY A 95 -13.45 -12.37 4.28
CA GLY A 95 -12.58 -13.51 4.00
C GLY A 95 -12.21 -13.69 2.51
N LEU A 96 -12.69 -12.80 1.64
CA LEU A 96 -12.54 -12.88 0.18
C LEU A 96 -11.90 -11.61 -0.37
N GLN A 97 -11.12 -11.75 -1.44
CA GLN A 97 -10.58 -10.64 -2.21
C GLN A 97 -11.70 -9.83 -2.87
N LYS A 98 -11.44 -8.55 -3.10
CA LYS A 98 -12.40 -7.62 -3.72
C LYS A 98 -12.54 -7.82 -5.22
N ILE A 99 -11.55 -8.41 -5.88
CA ILE A 99 -11.48 -8.64 -7.32
C ILE A 99 -11.41 -10.14 -7.60
N CYS A 100 -11.97 -10.58 -8.73
CA CYS A 100 -12.00 -12.00 -9.09
C CYS A 100 -10.60 -12.50 -9.48
N ARG A 101 -10.37 -13.82 -9.35
CA ARG A 101 -9.08 -14.46 -9.66
C ARG A 101 -8.60 -14.19 -11.07
N ALA A 102 -9.50 -14.09 -12.04
CA ALA A 102 -9.16 -13.75 -13.43
C ALA A 102 -8.55 -12.34 -13.53
N CYS A 103 -9.22 -11.32 -12.97
CA CYS A 103 -8.68 -9.95 -12.95
C CYS A 103 -7.39 -9.83 -12.13
N VAL A 104 -7.27 -10.62 -11.05
CA VAL A 104 -6.03 -10.70 -10.27
C VAL A 104 -4.89 -11.26 -11.11
N ALA A 105 -5.12 -12.35 -11.84
CA ALA A 105 -4.12 -12.96 -12.72
C ALA A 105 -3.68 -11.98 -13.82
N GLU A 106 -4.61 -11.25 -14.42
CA GLU A 106 -4.32 -10.21 -15.41
C GLU A 106 -3.53 -9.03 -14.81
N ASP A 107 -3.88 -8.55 -13.60
CA ASP A 107 -3.12 -7.51 -12.90
C ASP A 107 -1.69 -7.99 -12.57
N TYR A 108 -1.51 -9.26 -12.18
CA TYR A 108 -0.17 -9.82 -11.94
C TYR A 108 0.68 -9.94 -13.21
N GLN A 109 0.07 -10.29 -14.36
CA GLN A 109 0.78 -10.36 -15.63
C GLN A 109 1.17 -8.97 -16.15
N THR A 110 0.31 -7.97 -15.94
CA THR A 110 0.53 -6.60 -16.41
C THR A 110 1.38 -5.77 -15.46
N ARG A 111 1.51 -6.17 -14.20
CA ARG A 111 2.51 -5.60 -13.30
C ARG A 111 3.89 -6.05 -13.78
N PRO A 112 4.74 -5.15 -14.32
CA PRO A 112 6.15 -5.48 -14.46
C PRO A 112 6.64 -5.96 -13.09
N ASN A 113 7.49 -6.99 -13.07
CA ASN A 113 8.01 -7.60 -11.85
C ASN A 113 8.90 -6.56 -11.11
N VAL A 114 8.29 -5.57 -10.43
CA VAL A 114 8.95 -4.43 -9.77
C VAL A 114 9.50 -4.85 -8.40
N THR A 115 9.99 -6.08 -8.29
CA THR A 115 10.92 -6.43 -7.20
C THR A 115 12.30 -5.79 -7.44
N GLY A 116 12.55 -5.26 -8.63
CA GLY A 116 13.60 -4.27 -8.92
C GLY A 116 13.08 -2.84 -8.73
N ARG A 117 13.63 -2.12 -7.75
CA ARG A 117 13.23 -0.77 -7.29
C ARG A 117 13.43 0.39 -8.29
N SER A 118 13.55 0.14 -9.60
CA SER A 118 13.76 1.19 -10.59
C SER A 118 12.78 1.06 -11.75
N GLU A 119 12.00 2.14 -11.92
CA GLU A 119 11.16 2.45 -13.08
C GLU A 119 9.80 1.74 -13.14
N ARG A 120 8.81 2.38 -12.49
CA ARG A 120 7.38 2.16 -12.73
C ARG A 120 7.05 2.52 -14.19
N LYS A 121 7.15 1.57 -15.12
CA LYS A 121 6.40 1.65 -16.38
C LYS A 121 4.94 1.29 -16.12
N TRP A 122 4.05 2.22 -16.42
CA TRP A 122 2.61 2.10 -16.24
C TRP A 122 2.00 1.20 -17.34
N PRO A 123 0.92 0.45 -17.06
CA PRO A 123 0.25 -0.39 -18.05
C PRO A 123 -0.40 0.43 -19.17
N VAL A 124 -0.49 -0.17 -20.37
CA VAL A 124 -0.89 0.48 -21.65
C VAL A 124 -2.31 1.06 -21.61
N TRP A 125 -3.25 0.45 -20.89
CA TRP A 125 -4.61 1.01 -20.76
C TRP A 125 -4.66 2.29 -19.89
N ALA A 126 -3.66 2.54 -19.05
CA ALA A 126 -3.47 3.81 -18.36
C ALA A 126 -2.79 4.88 -19.24
N GLN A 127 -2.36 4.49 -20.45
CA GLN A 127 -1.71 5.34 -21.45
C GLN A 127 -2.75 6.08 -22.31
N GLU A 128 -3.90 5.45 -22.61
CA GLU A 128 -4.95 6.03 -23.46
C GLU A 128 -5.93 6.96 -22.73
N ARG A 129 -6.04 6.86 -21.40
CA ARG A 129 -6.91 7.72 -20.56
C ARG A 129 -6.19 8.83 -19.79
N ARG A 130 -4.95 9.15 -20.19
CA ARG A 130 -4.23 10.31 -19.65
C ARG A 130 -4.56 11.57 -20.46
N PRO A 131 -5.03 12.68 -19.84
CA PRO A 131 -4.76 13.99 -20.41
C PRO A 131 -3.24 14.15 -20.46
N MET A 132 -2.70 14.29 -21.67
CA MET A 132 -1.32 14.67 -22.02
C MET A 132 -0.35 14.71 -20.82
N VAL A 133 0.11 13.54 -20.37
CA VAL A 133 1.34 13.50 -19.58
C VAL A 133 2.46 13.63 -20.59
N ILE A 134 2.76 14.91 -20.88
CA ILE A 134 4.09 15.46 -21.12
C ILE A 134 5.13 14.34 -21.28
N THR A 135 5.10 13.69 -22.45
CA THR A 135 6.34 13.27 -23.07
C THR A 135 7.02 14.59 -23.39
N LEU A 136 7.87 15.06 -22.47
CA LEU A 136 8.97 15.92 -22.89
C LEU A 136 9.80 15.05 -23.84
N ARG A 137 9.37 14.98 -25.12
CA ARG A 137 10.33 15.14 -26.20
C ARG A 137 11.21 16.29 -25.75
N ARG A 138 12.52 16.06 -25.66
CA ARG A 138 13.54 17.11 -25.48
C ARG A 138 13.05 18.32 -26.27
N LYS A 139 12.46 19.27 -25.56
CA LYS A 139 11.79 20.42 -26.18
C LYS A 139 12.93 21.40 -26.36
N GLU A 140 13.42 21.45 -27.59
CA GLU A 140 14.30 22.52 -28.06
C GLU A 140 13.72 23.84 -27.54
N GLY A 141 14.49 24.54 -26.70
CA GLY A 141 14.06 25.79 -26.08
C GLY A 141 13.69 25.75 -24.59
N LEU A 142 14.08 24.72 -23.81
CA LEU A 142 14.01 24.84 -22.35
C LEU A 142 14.97 25.95 -21.92
N TRP A 143 14.41 27.07 -21.45
CA TRP A 143 15.16 28.19 -20.90
C TRP A 143 15.93 27.70 -19.67
N VAL A 144 17.21 27.42 -19.83
CA VAL A 144 18.11 27.15 -18.70
C VAL A 144 18.64 28.52 -18.25
N PRO A 145 18.28 28.98 -17.05
CA PRO A 145 18.83 30.24 -16.53
C PRO A 145 20.35 30.09 -16.42
N THR A 146 21.10 31.09 -16.91
CA THR A 146 22.57 31.10 -16.85
C THR A 146 23.08 31.11 -15.41
N GLU A 147 22.31 31.70 -14.51
CA GLU A 147 22.62 31.84 -13.08
C GLU A 147 21.43 31.45 -12.21
N LYS A 148 21.70 30.87 -11.04
CA LYS A 148 20.70 30.39 -10.08
C LYS A 148 21.21 30.53 -8.65
N VAL A 149 20.32 30.87 -7.72
CA VAL A 149 20.63 30.98 -6.28
C VAL A 149 20.52 29.61 -5.61
N CYS A 150 21.53 29.22 -4.83
CA CYS A 150 21.51 27.97 -4.07
C CYS A 150 20.66 28.11 -2.80
N LEU A 151 19.66 27.24 -2.60
CA LEU A 151 18.80 27.29 -1.40
C LEU A 151 19.53 26.97 -0.08
N THR A 152 20.77 26.49 -0.12
CA THR A 152 21.54 26.16 1.09
C THR A 152 22.53 27.25 1.47
N CYS A 153 23.34 27.74 0.52
CA CYS A 153 24.33 28.78 0.81
C CYS A 153 23.85 30.20 0.47
N GLY A 154 22.74 30.35 -0.26
CA GLY A 154 22.22 31.66 -0.68
C GLY A 154 23.01 32.35 -1.79
N GLU A 155 24.12 31.76 -2.26
CA GLU A 155 24.96 32.34 -3.31
C GLU A 155 24.35 32.15 -4.71
N LEU A 156 24.49 33.17 -5.56
CA LEU A 156 24.20 33.10 -7.00
C LEU A 156 25.36 32.37 -7.70
N LYS A 157 25.06 31.30 -8.43
CA LYS A 157 26.05 30.47 -9.13
C LYS A 157 25.61 30.19 -10.56
N SER A 158 26.56 29.92 -11.44
CA SER A 158 26.26 29.55 -12.82
C SER A 158 25.50 28.22 -12.89
N ALA A 159 24.74 28.01 -13.96
CA ALA A 159 24.03 26.75 -14.22
C ALA A 159 24.93 25.50 -14.13
N GLY A 160 26.21 25.64 -14.52
CA GLY A 160 27.20 24.57 -14.47
C GLY A 160 27.56 24.10 -13.05
N GLU A 161 27.27 24.90 -12.02
CA GLU A 161 27.47 24.57 -10.60
C GLU A 161 26.34 23.71 -10.01
N TYR A 162 25.32 23.35 -10.81
CA TYR A 162 24.18 22.54 -10.38
C TYR A 162 24.18 21.17 -11.07
N PHE A 163 23.54 20.19 -10.43
CA PHE A 163 23.25 18.90 -11.07
C PHE A 163 21.97 19.02 -11.91
N SER A 164 21.92 18.34 -13.07
CA SER A 164 20.72 18.27 -13.90
C SER A 164 19.62 17.45 -13.21
N ASP A 165 18.39 17.96 -13.21
CA ASP A 165 17.21 17.26 -12.71
C ASP A 165 16.03 17.46 -13.68
N PRO A 166 15.72 16.46 -14.52
CA PRO A 166 14.67 16.58 -15.54
C PRO A 166 13.26 16.67 -14.96
N THR A 167 13.11 16.48 -13.64
CA THR A 167 11.81 16.63 -12.97
C THR A 167 11.47 18.08 -12.63
N LYS A 168 12.43 19.00 -12.75
CA LYS A 168 12.26 20.44 -12.49
C LYS A 168 12.08 21.21 -13.80
N MET A 169 11.34 22.31 -13.74
CA MET A 169 11.06 23.15 -14.92
C MET A 169 12.32 23.76 -15.54
N ASP A 170 13.32 24.11 -14.73
CA ASP A 170 14.60 24.66 -15.15
C ASP A 170 15.65 23.60 -15.49
N GLY A 171 15.32 22.32 -15.30
CA GLY A 171 16.24 21.20 -15.52
C GLY A 171 17.41 21.13 -14.53
N LEU A 172 17.42 21.91 -13.45
CA LEU A 172 18.53 21.99 -12.49
C LEU A 172 18.07 21.75 -11.05
N ARG A 173 18.89 21.10 -10.23
CA ARG A 173 18.61 20.93 -8.78
C ARG A 173 18.58 22.27 -8.06
N GLN A 174 17.92 22.30 -6.90
CA GLN A 174 17.78 23.50 -6.07
C GLN A 174 19.04 23.86 -5.25
N TYR A 175 20.01 22.95 -5.19
CA TYR A 175 21.24 23.10 -4.42
C TYR A 175 22.45 22.99 -5.34
N CYS A 176 23.47 23.82 -5.13
CA CYS A 176 24.73 23.72 -5.86
C CYS A 176 25.45 22.41 -5.55
N LYS A 177 26.34 21.96 -6.44
CA LYS A 177 27.08 20.70 -6.34
C LYS A 177 27.77 20.53 -4.98
N PRO A 178 28.48 21.53 -4.41
CA PRO A 178 29.09 21.39 -3.08
C PRO A 178 28.08 21.17 -1.96
N CYS A 179 26.98 21.93 -1.93
CA CYS A 179 25.93 21.78 -0.91
C CYS A 179 25.20 20.44 -1.04
N TRP A 180 24.94 20.00 -2.27
CA TRP A 180 24.36 18.69 -2.56
C TRP A 180 25.27 17.57 -2.07
N CYS A 181 26.56 17.63 -2.44
CA CYS A 181 27.57 16.70 -1.95
C CYS A 181 27.58 16.70 -0.43
N ARG A 182 27.75 17.84 0.25
CA ARG A 182 27.77 17.91 1.73
C ARG A 182 26.52 17.31 2.38
N LYS A 183 25.33 17.51 1.80
CA LYS A 183 24.06 16.95 2.30
C LYS A 183 23.97 15.43 2.11
N HIS A 184 24.49 14.91 1.00
CA HIS A 184 24.38 13.49 0.64
C HIS A 184 25.63 12.66 0.96
N SER A 185 26.77 13.28 1.23
CA SER A 185 28.01 12.63 1.66
C SER A 185 28.03 12.30 3.16
N VAL A 186 27.06 12.81 3.94
CA VAL A 186 26.79 12.34 5.32
C VAL A 186 26.09 10.98 5.36
N HIS A 187 25.77 10.41 4.20
CA HIS A 187 25.76 8.97 4.06
C HIS A 187 27.09 8.56 3.43
N PRO A 188 28.23 8.60 4.17
CA PRO A 188 29.36 7.81 3.74
C PRO A 188 28.79 6.41 3.60
N SER A 189 29.11 5.76 2.50
CA SER A 189 28.75 4.39 2.22
C SER A 189 29.04 3.52 3.46
N ARG A 190 28.10 3.45 4.41
CA ARG A 190 27.88 2.32 5.31
C ARG A 190 27.29 1.17 4.48
N ARG A 191 27.85 0.94 3.29
CA ARG A 191 28.47 -0.35 3.02
C ARG A 191 29.80 -0.41 3.78
N VAL A 192 29.75 -0.35 5.11
CA VAL A 192 30.47 -1.39 5.85
C VAL A 192 29.93 -2.64 5.17
N LYS A 193 30.77 -3.36 4.42
CA LYS A 193 30.37 -4.65 3.84
C LYS A 193 29.65 -5.33 4.97
N ARG A 194 28.32 -5.46 4.87
CA ARG A 194 27.53 -6.19 5.86
C ARG A 194 28.32 -7.49 5.97
N PRO A 195 28.88 -7.85 7.15
CA PRO A 195 29.63 -9.10 7.25
C PRO A 195 28.70 -10.11 6.60
N LYS A 196 29.21 -10.81 5.57
CA LYS A 196 28.50 -11.95 4.98
C LYS A 196 27.99 -12.70 6.20
N HIS A 197 26.67 -12.92 6.25
CA HIS A 197 25.99 -13.53 7.39
C HIS A 197 26.94 -14.54 8.04
N PRO A 198 27.16 -14.50 9.38
CA PRO A 198 27.91 -15.57 10.01
C PRO A 198 27.36 -16.87 9.46
N GLU A 199 28.25 -17.70 8.89
CA GLU A 199 27.86 -18.94 8.23
C GLU A 199 26.81 -19.59 9.10
N ALA A 200 25.61 -19.77 8.52
CA ALA A 200 24.51 -20.34 9.28
C ALA A 200 25.05 -21.62 9.92
N PRO A 201 24.90 -21.81 11.24
CA PRO A 201 25.43 -23.00 11.89
C PRO A 201 24.97 -24.20 11.08
N VAL A 202 25.92 -25.00 10.61
CA VAL A 202 25.63 -26.23 9.88
C VAL A 202 24.92 -27.12 10.88
N ILE A 203 23.59 -27.04 10.90
CA ILE A 203 22.75 -27.94 11.68
C ILE A 203 22.98 -29.32 11.06
N PRO A 204 23.55 -30.30 11.80
CA PRO A 204 23.78 -31.63 11.27
C PRO A 204 22.45 -32.19 10.74
N SER A 205 22.45 -32.75 9.53
CA SER A 205 21.20 -33.16 8.84
C SER A 205 20.37 -34.15 9.66
N VAL A 206 21.02 -34.89 10.57
CA VAL A 206 20.38 -35.84 11.49
C VAL A 206 19.35 -35.21 12.44
N MET A 207 19.49 -33.94 12.85
CA MET A 207 18.49 -33.29 13.71
C MET A 207 17.22 -32.88 12.95
N MET A 208 17.31 -32.67 11.63
CA MET A 208 16.15 -32.22 10.84
C MET A 208 15.17 -33.36 10.55
N ASP A 209 15.62 -34.62 10.54
CA ASP A 209 14.73 -35.76 10.32
C ASP A 209 13.93 -36.10 11.59
N GLU A 210 14.51 -35.94 12.79
CA GLU A 210 13.77 -36.04 14.05
C GLU A 210 12.75 -34.92 14.23
N VAL A 211 13.12 -33.67 13.88
CA VAL A 211 12.19 -32.54 13.93
C VAL A 211 11.07 -32.70 12.89
N ARG A 212 11.35 -33.22 11.69
CA ARG A 212 10.31 -33.53 10.69
C ARG A 212 9.43 -34.69 11.13
N ALA A 213 9.97 -35.71 11.80
CA ALA A 213 9.19 -36.83 12.36
C ALA A 213 8.26 -36.35 13.47
N ALA A 214 8.77 -35.52 14.40
CA ALA A 214 7.97 -34.89 15.45
C ALA A 214 6.89 -33.96 14.86
N PHE A 215 7.21 -33.20 13.81
CA PHE A 215 6.25 -32.33 13.14
C PHE A 215 5.17 -33.11 12.38
N ARG A 216 5.50 -34.23 11.74
CA ARG A 216 4.49 -35.14 11.13
C ARG A 216 3.55 -35.74 12.18
N TRP A 217 4.06 -36.02 13.38
CA TRP A 217 3.23 -36.47 14.50
C TRP A 217 2.31 -35.36 15.01
N LEU A 218 2.80 -34.12 15.11
CA LEU A 218 2.05 -32.98 15.63
C LEU A 218 0.97 -32.46 14.67
N VAL A 219 1.20 -32.54 13.36
CA VAL A 219 0.28 -32.01 12.32
C VAL A 219 -0.79 -33.03 11.94
N GLY A 220 -0.83 -34.20 12.60
CA GLY A 220 -1.97 -35.10 12.49
C GLY A 220 -2.16 -35.65 11.08
N ASP A 221 -1.24 -36.49 10.63
CA ASP A 221 -1.53 -37.41 9.53
C ASP A 221 -2.44 -38.54 10.08
N GLU A 222 -3.70 -38.18 10.32
CA GLU A 222 -4.74 -38.98 10.98
C GLU A 222 -5.13 -40.26 10.18
N GLN A 223 -4.55 -40.44 8.98
CA GLN A 223 -4.88 -41.55 8.08
C GLN A 223 -4.11 -42.85 8.36
N LYS A 224 -3.21 -42.90 9.34
CA LYS A 224 -2.54 -44.15 9.75
C LYS A 224 -2.45 -44.30 11.27
N MET A 225 -3.58 -44.22 11.98
CA MET A 225 -3.64 -44.90 13.27
C MET A 225 -3.63 -46.41 13.01
N PRO A 226 -2.68 -47.19 13.59
CA PRO A 226 -2.69 -48.64 13.45
C PRO A 226 -3.98 -49.19 14.04
N ASP A 227 -4.61 -50.16 13.37
CA ASP A 227 -5.93 -50.73 13.73
C ASP A 227 -6.03 -51.16 15.21
N ALA A 228 -4.90 -51.50 15.83
CA ALA A 228 -4.82 -51.82 17.26
C ALA A 228 -5.24 -50.64 18.17
N ALA A 229 -4.84 -49.41 17.86
CA ALA A 229 -5.19 -48.22 18.64
C ALA A 229 -6.67 -47.86 18.50
N ARG A 230 -7.25 -48.08 17.31
CA ARG A 230 -8.68 -47.87 17.05
C ARG A 230 -9.54 -48.84 17.87
N ARG A 231 -9.15 -50.12 17.94
CA ARG A 231 -9.84 -51.14 18.75
C ARG A 231 -9.81 -50.82 20.24
N GLU A 232 -8.70 -50.31 20.76
CA GLU A 232 -8.59 -49.92 22.18
C GLU A 232 -9.53 -48.75 22.51
N THR A 233 -9.61 -47.73 21.64
CA THR A 233 -10.53 -46.60 21.84
C THR A 233 -12.01 -47.00 21.73
N GLU A 234 -12.36 -47.96 20.88
CA GLU A 234 -13.72 -48.52 20.80
C GLU A 234 -14.07 -49.34 22.05
N ARG A 235 -13.11 -50.10 22.58
CA ARG A 235 -13.26 -50.86 23.84
C ARG A 235 -13.48 -49.93 25.04
N GLN A 236 -12.74 -48.82 25.12
CA GLN A 236 -12.93 -47.81 26.17
C GLN A 236 -14.30 -47.12 26.08
N LYS A 237 -14.77 -46.79 24.87
CA LYS A 237 -16.12 -46.21 24.67
C LYS A 237 -17.23 -47.18 25.07
N SER A 238 -17.05 -48.48 24.78
CA SER A 238 -18.00 -49.52 25.20
C SER A 238 -18.11 -49.61 26.73
N LEU A 239 -16.98 -49.61 27.44
CA LEU A 239 -16.97 -49.67 28.91
C LEU A 239 -17.62 -48.44 29.57
N GLN A 240 -17.47 -47.25 28.97
CA GLN A 240 -18.12 -46.02 29.48
C GLN A 240 -19.62 -45.98 29.21
N SER A 241 -20.11 -46.68 28.18
CA SER A 241 -21.55 -46.75 27.89
C SER A 241 -22.30 -47.69 28.85
N THR A 242 -21.63 -48.74 29.34
CA THR A 242 -22.22 -49.70 30.30
C THR A 242 -22.38 -49.16 31.71
N SER A 243 -21.62 -48.13 32.11
CA SER A 243 -21.69 -47.56 33.46
C SER A 243 -22.79 -46.51 33.66
N ARG A 244 -23.55 -46.14 32.62
CA ARG A 244 -24.60 -45.10 32.67
C ARG A 244 -26.04 -45.63 32.79
N GLY A 245 -26.24 -46.94 32.87
CA GLY A 245 -27.57 -47.57 32.88
C GLY A 245 -27.98 -48.26 34.17
N ALA A 246 -27.36 -47.92 35.31
CA ALA A 246 -27.57 -48.62 36.59
C ALA A 246 -28.05 -47.70 37.74
N GLU A 247 -28.73 -46.60 37.42
CA GLU A 247 -29.47 -45.76 38.38
C GLU A 247 -30.97 -45.78 38.09
#